data_AF-A0A537Q7L4-F1
#
_entry.id   AF-A0A537Q7L4-F1
#
_cell.length_a   1.000
_cell.length_b   1.000
_cell.length_c   1.000
_cell.angle_alpha   90.00
_cell.angle_beta   90.00
_cell.angle_gamma   90.00
#
_symmetry.space_group_name_H-M   'P 1'
#
loop_
_entity.id
_entity.type
_entity.pdbx_description
1 polymer ?
#
loop_
_entity_poly.entity_id
_entity_poly.type
_entity_poly.pdbx_seq_one_letter_code
_entity_poly.pdbx_strand_id
1 'polypeptide(L)'
;MAAAVKRTFAASVGIVAACLMVGLLGVVAVTGRWPVDAPRTHIEASGILSLSVDRVAHIEFSADEQSVVFSRKPGEGWLINGAATGPVVASHIDTAIRLLTNSAARRVLAASEYSPDQLAVYGLDPPRFVLAIAETGGNTARLGFGEATPAGNAQYVRIIGRPELYLLPRDLGEEW
;
A
#
# COMPACT_ATOMS: atom_id res chain seq x y z
N MET A 1 -45.69 -42.87 11.85
CA MET A 1 -45.84 -41.84 12.89
C MET A 1 -44.47 -41.28 13.25
N ALA A 2 -43.96 -40.37 12.43
CA ALA A 2 -42.77 -39.56 12.65
C ALA A 2 -42.94 -38.32 11.76
N ALA A 3 -42.48 -37.15 12.20
CA ALA A 3 -42.45 -35.87 11.46
C ALA A 3 -43.49 -34.76 11.83
N ALA A 4 -44.05 -34.74 13.04
CA ALA A 4 -44.87 -33.60 13.49
C ALA A 4 -44.23 -32.67 14.55
N VAL A 5 -43.07 -33.04 15.13
CA VAL A 5 -42.47 -32.30 16.27
C VAL A 5 -41.28 -31.39 15.87
N LYS A 6 -40.71 -31.55 14.66
CA LYS A 6 -39.53 -30.75 14.23
C LYS A 6 -39.87 -29.39 13.62
N ARG A 7 -41.09 -29.15 13.14
CA ARG A 7 -41.49 -27.90 12.48
C ARG A 7 -41.74 -26.74 13.44
N THR A 8 -42.21 -27.03 14.66
CA THR A 8 -42.57 -26.03 15.67
C THR A 8 -41.34 -25.40 16.33
N PHE A 9 -40.25 -26.16 16.50
CA PHE A 9 -38.97 -25.65 17.04
C PHE A 9 -38.23 -24.74 16.04
N ALA A 10 -38.23 -25.08 14.74
CA ALA A 10 -37.60 -24.22 13.73
C ALA A 10 -38.34 -22.88 13.57
N ALA A 11 -39.68 -22.89 13.66
CA ALA A 11 -40.49 -21.68 13.58
C ALA A 11 -40.25 -20.74 14.78
N SER A 12 -40.13 -21.29 15.99
CA SER A 12 -39.88 -20.49 17.20
C SER A 12 -38.46 -19.92 17.25
N VAL A 13 -37.45 -20.65 16.79
CA VAL A 13 -36.08 -20.12 16.64
C VAL A 13 -36.06 -18.99 15.59
N GLY A 14 -36.79 -19.14 14.48
CA GLY A 14 -36.92 -18.09 13.47
C GLY A 14 -37.57 -16.81 14.00
N ILE A 15 -38.61 -16.93 14.82
CA ILE A 15 -39.29 -15.78 15.44
C ILE A 15 -38.36 -15.08 16.44
N VAL A 16 -37.63 -15.82 17.29
CA VAL A 16 -36.69 -15.22 18.24
C VAL A 16 -35.56 -14.50 17.52
N ALA A 17 -35.01 -15.09 16.45
CA ALA A 17 -33.98 -14.44 15.63
C ALA A 17 -34.50 -13.17 14.94
N ALA A 18 -35.73 -13.18 14.43
CA ALA A 18 -36.37 -12.03 13.81
C ALA A 18 -36.61 -10.91 14.84
N CYS A 19 -37.11 -11.24 16.03
CA CYS A 19 -37.31 -10.27 17.12
C CYS A 19 -35.98 -9.66 17.59
N LEU A 20 -34.90 -10.46 17.66
CA LEU A 20 -33.56 -9.97 17.97
C LEU A 20 -33.04 -9.01 16.89
N MET A 21 -33.23 -9.34 15.60
CA MET A 21 -32.83 -8.44 14.51
C MET A 21 -33.64 -7.14 14.50
N VAL A 22 -34.96 -7.20 14.69
CA VAL A 22 -35.80 -6.00 14.74
C VAL A 22 -35.46 -5.14 15.96
N GLY A 23 -35.18 -5.76 17.12
CA GLY A 23 -34.68 -5.04 18.30
C GLY A 23 -33.33 -4.36 18.04
N LEU A 24 -32.39 -5.08 17.41
CA LEU A 24 -31.09 -4.55 17.02
C LEU A 24 -31.24 -3.36 16.06
N LEU A 25 -32.09 -3.49 15.03
CA LEU A 25 -32.36 -2.44 14.05
C LEU A 25 -33.05 -1.23 14.70
N GLY A 26 -33.97 -1.44 15.64
CA GLY A 26 -34.61 -0.37 16.40
C GLY A 26 -33.62 0.40 17.26
N VAL A 27 -32.69 -0.29 17.93
CA VAL A 27 -31.61 0.34 18.69
C VAL A 27 -30.69 1.14 17.77
N VAL A 28 -30.29 0.59 16.61
CA VAL A 28 -29.46 1.32 15.62
C VAL A 28 -30.17 2.55 15.08
N ALA A 29 -31.47 2.48 14.78
CA ALA A 29 -32.26 3.60 14.27
C ALA A 29 -32.43 4.73 15.29
N VAL A 30 -32.59 4.40 16.58
CA VAL A 30 -32.77 5.40 17.66
C VAL A 30 -31.44 6.00 18.10
N THR A 31 -30.37 5.21 18.14
CA THR A 31 -29.07 5.67 18.63
C THR A 31 -28.16 6.25 17.54
N GLY A 32 -28.45 6.00 16.27
CA GLY A 32 -27.58 6.36 15.13
C GLY A 32 -26.22 5.67 15.15
N ARG A 33 -25.99 4.72 16.07
CA ARG A 33 -24.70 4.06 16.30
C ARG A 33 -24.72 2.66 15.71
N TRP A 34 -24.09 2.52 14.54
CA TRP A 34 -23.74 1.23 13.97
C TRP A 34 -22.64 0.56 14.81
N PRO A 35 -22.78 -0.70 15.25
CA PRO A 35 -21.78 -1.40 16.09
C PRO A 35 -20.62 -1.99 15.27
N VAL A 36 -20.14 -1.25 14.27
CA VAL A 36 -18.90 -1.55 13.56
C VAL A 36 -17.95 -0.39 13.71
N ASP A 37 -17.46 -0.20 14.93
CA ASP A 37 -16.15 0.40 15.14
C ASP A 37 -15.08 -0.62 14.69
N ALA A 38 -15.06 -0.95 13.40
CA ALA A 38 -13.78 -1.29 12.79
C ALA A 38 -12.89 -0.07 13.04
N PRO A 39 -11.64 -0.21 13.52
CA PRO A 39 -10.73 0.91 13.63
C PRO A 39 -10.72 1.61 12.27
N ARG A 40 -11.39 2.76 12.18
CA ARG A 40 -11.15 3.71 11.11
C ARG A 40 -9.78 4.26 11.47
N THR A 41 -8.74 3.53 11.08
CA THR A 41 -7.47 4.17 10.80
C THR A 41 -7.85 5.24 9.80
N HIS A 42 -7.83 6.48 10.27
CA HIS A 42 -7.90 7.66 9.44
C HIS A 42 -6.89 7.45 8.32
N ILE A 43 -7.35 7.00 7.16
CA ILE A 43 -6.53 7.01 5.94
C ILE A 43 -6.58 8.47 5.51
N GLU A 44 -5.84 9.30 6.25
CA GLU A 44 -5.10 10.37 5.60
C GLU A 44 -4.35 9.71 4.44
N ALA A 45 -4.33 10.37 3.28
CA ALA A 45 -3.39 10.03 2.22
C ALA A 45 -1.95 10.33 2.70
N SER A 46 -1.51 9.66 3.76
CA SER A 46 -0.12 9.56 4.14
C SER A 46 0.43 8.46 3.26
N GLY A 47 1.21 8.83 2.24
CA GLY A 47 2.02 7.85 1.53
C GLY A 47 2.87 7.05 2.52
N ILE A 48 3.30 5.88 2.08
CA ILE A 48 4.08 4.96 2.92
C ILE A 48 5.46 5.54 3.33
N LEU A 49 5.87 6.65 2.73
CA LEU A 49 7.11 7.37 2.97
C LEU A 49 6.83 8.78 3.48
N SER A 50 7.48 9.14 4.59
CA SER A 50 7.55 10.54 5.07
C SER A 50 8.70 11.26 4.37
N LEU A 51 8.53 11.53 3.08
CA LEU A 51 9.45 12.33 2.25
C LEU A 51 8.76 13.61 1.78
N SER A 52 9.51 14.69 1.73
CA SER A 52 9.16 15.97 1.12
C SER A 52 9.63 15.97 -0.33
N VAL A 53 8.69 15.96 -1.28
CA VAL A 53 8.97 15.95 -2.73
C VAL A 53 10.02 16.99 -3.12
N ASP A 54 9.90 18.23 -2.60
CA ASP A 54 10.82 19.33 -2.92
C ASP A 54 12.24 19.14 -2.38
N ARG A 55 12.42 18.30 -1.37
CA ARG A 55 13.71 18.02 -0.74
C ARG A 55 14.43 16.83 -1.34
N VAL A 56 13.78 16.02 -2.18
CA VAL A 56 14.42 14.88 -2.83
C VAL A 56 15.55 15.39 -3.73
N ALA A 57 16.77 14.92 -3.43
CA ALA A 57 18.01 15.39 -4.06
C ALA A 57 18.69 14.31 -4.88
N HIS A 58 18.48 13.04 -4.51
CA HIS A 58 19.13 11.91 -5.14
C HIS A 58 18.21 10.70 -5.11
N ILE A 59 18.13 9.99 -6.23
CA ILE A 59 17.43 8.73 -6.38
C ILE A 59 18.32 7.79 -7.17
N GLU A 60 18.55 6.62 -6.63
CA GLU A 60 19.19 5.52 -7.34
C GLU A 60 18.13 4.46 -7.61
N PHE A 61 17.87 4.21 -8.89
CA PHE A 61 17.12 3.06 -9.36
C PHE A 61 18.12 1.94 -9.67
N SER A 62 17.86 0.72 -9.21
CA SER A 62 18.67 -0.45 -9.52
C SER A 62 17.78 -1.64 -9.86
N ALA A 63 18.03 -2.30 -10.99
CA ALA A 63 17.38 -3.54 -11.39
C ALA A 63 18.44 -4.48 -11.99
N ASP A 64 18.54 -5.71 -11.48
CA ASP A 64 19.60 -6.65 -11.83
C ASP A 64 21.00 -6.01 -11.74
N GLU A 65 21.75 -5.95 -12.85
CA GLU A 65 23.07 -5.30 -12.95
C GLU A 65 23.01 -3.85 -13.46
N GLN A 66 21.81 -3.32 -13.71
CA GLN A 66 21.59 -1.98 -14.25
C GLN A 66 21.25 -1.00 -13.12
N SER A 67 21.84 0.20 -13.19
CA SER A 67 21.53 1.29 -12.27
C SER A 67 21.39 2.62 -13.00
N VAL A 68 20.43 3.43 -12.57
CA VAL A 68 20.25 4.80 -13.05
C VAL A 68 20.20 5.73 -11.85
N VAL A 69 20.98 6.80 -11.91
CA VAL A 69 21.05 7.82 -10.87
C VAL A 69 20.37 9.09 -11.34
N PHE A 70 19.34 9.50 -10.60
CA PHE A 70 18.70 10.80 -10.72
C PHE A 70 19.23 11.71 -9.62
N SER A 71 19.66 12.92 -9.97
CA SER A 71 20.06 13.91 -8.99
C SER A 71 19.49 15.28 -9.30
N ARG A 72 19.10 16.01 -8.28
CA ARG A 72 18.54 17.36 -8.41
C ARG A 72 19.50 18.36 -7.81
N LYS A 73 19.90 19.35 -8.61
CA LYS A 73 20.62 20.51 -8.11
C LYS A 73 19.68 21.71 -8.06
N PRO A 74 19.67 22.48 -6.96
CA PRO A 74 18.91 23.72 -6.90
C PRO A 74 19.27 24.64 -8.08
N GLY A 75 18.26 25.06 -8.84
CA GLY A 75 18.43 25.97 -10.00
C GLY A 75 18.85 25.30 -11.32
N GLU A 76 19.34 24.06 -11.32
CA GLU A 76 19.77 23.35 -12.54
C GLU A 76 18.80 22.23 -12.97
N GLY A 77 17.84 21.86 -12.12
CA GLY A 77 16.84 20.82 -12.42
C GLY A 77 17.36 19.40 -12.19
N TRP A 78 16.72 18.42 -12.84
CA TRP A 78 17.08 17.01 -12.73
C TRP A 78 18.21 16.62 -13.70
N LEU A 79 19.12 15.81 -13.20
CA LEU A 79 20.21 15.17 -13.92
C LEU A 79 19.98 13.65 -13.93
N ILE A 80 20.30 12.98 -15.05
CA ILE A 80 20.37 11.51 -15.15
C ILE A 80 21.81 11.12 -15.41
N ASN A 81 22.39 10.30 -14.54
CA ASN A 81 23.78 9.86 -14.61
C ASN A 81 24.75 11.04 -14.83
N GLY A 82 24.44 12.19 -14.20
CA GLY A 82 25.23 13.43 -14.30
C GLY A 82 24.92 14.33 -15.51
N ALA A 83 24.08 13.92 -16.45
CA ALA A 83 23.69 14.71 -17.62
C ALA A 83 22.35 15.44 -17.41
N ALA A 84 22.24 16.67 -17.92
CA ALA A 84 21.00 17.45 -17.85
C ALA A 84 19.84 16.77 -18.56
N THR A 85 18.66 16.79 -17.93
CA THR A 85 17.43 16.27 -18.51
C THR A 85 16.62 17.37 -19.19
N GLY A 86 15.82 16.98 -20.19
CA GLY A 86 14.80 17.85 -20.75
C GLY A 86 13.55 17.96 -19.86
N PRO A 87 12.67 18.95 -20.10
CA PRO A 87 11.51 19.21 -19.25
C PRO A 87 10.54 18.03 -19.14
N VAL A 88 10.41 17.21 -20.18
CA VAL A 88 9.55 16.01 -20.17
C VAL A 88 10.05 14.98 -19.15
N VAL A 89 11.34 14.68 -19.19
CA VAL A 89 11.97 13.71 -18.28
C VAL A 89 11.96 14.23 -16.84
N ALA A 90 12.24 15.53 -16.64
CA ALA A 90 12.14 16.16 -15.33
C ALA A 90 10.72 16.04 -14.75
N SER A 91 9.69 16.32 -15.56
CA SER A 91 8.29 16.20 -15.15
C SER A 91 7.88 14.76 -14.83
N HIS A 92 8.45 13.77 -15.53
CA HIS A 92 8.27 12.35 -15.25
C HIS A 92 8.81 11.99 -13.86
N ILE A 93 10.07 12.35 -13.58
CA ILE A 93 10.72 12.11 -12.28
C ILE A 93 9.91 12.75 -11.15
N ASP A 94 9.47 14.00 -11.31
CA ASP A 94 8.65 14.69 -10.32
C ASP A 94 7.30 13.97 -10.08
N THR A 95 6.73 13.35 -11.12
CA THR A 95 5.47 12.59 -11.03
C THR A 95 5.67 11.29 -10.29
N ALA A 96 6.72 10.54 -10.63
CA ALA A 96 7.08 9.31 -9.95
C ALA A 96 7.34 9.53 -8.44
N ILE A 97 8.01 10.63 -8.06
CA ILE A 97 8.22 11.02 -6.65
C ILE A 97 6.88 11.35 -5.97
N ARG A 98 6.01 12.14 -6.62
CA ARG A 98 4.68 12.45 -6.07
C ARG A 98 3.85 11.19 -5.84
N LEU A 99 3.92 10.22 -6.75
CA LEU A 99 3.21 8.96 -6.58
C LEU A 99 3.75 8.18 -5.38
N LEU A 100 5.07 8.15 -5.14
CA LEU A 100 5.65 7.54 -3.94
C LEU A 100 5.17 8.19 -2.64
N THR A 101 5.01 9.51 -2.60
CA THR A 101 4.60 10.24 -1.38
C THR A 101 3.10 10.28 -1.15
N ASN A 102 2.29 10.11 -2.21
CA ASN A 102 0.84 10.31 -2.13
C ASN A 102 0.04 9.01 -2.29
N SER A 103 0.65 7.93 -2.77
CA SER A 103 -0.05 6.66 -2.95
C SER A 103 -0.23 5.93 -1.63
N ALA A 104 -1.49 5.75 -1.24
CA ALA A 104 -1.85 4.89 -0.13
C ALA A 104 -1.67 3.41 -0.52
N ALA A 105 -1.19 2.60 0.44
CA ALA A 105 -1.18 1.16 0.27
C ALA A 105 -2.62 0.64 0.20
N ARG A 106 -2.88 -0.23 -0.78
CA ARG A 106 -4.17 -0.95 -0.89
C ARG A 106 -4.34 -1.95 0.25
N ARG A 107 -3.22 -2.51 0.72
CA ARG A 107 -3.14 -3.36 1.89
C ARG A 107 -1.74 -3.30 2.47
N VAL A 108 -1.65 -3.47 3.79
CA VAL A 108 -0.39 -3.71 4.50
C VAL A 108 -0.49 -5.11 5.08
N LEU A 109 0.55 -5.92 4.86
CA LEU A 109 0.70 -7.24 5.48
C LEU A 109 1.65 -7.08 6.67
N ALA A 110 1.17 -7.40 7.86
CA ALA A 110 2.00 -7.50 9.05
C ALA A 110 2.99 -8.66 8.92
N ALA A 111 4.08 -8.61 9.68
CA ALA A 111 5.10 -9.67 9.71
C ALA A 111 4.55 -11.06 10.05
N SER A 112 3.44 -11.14 10.78
CA SER A 112 2.78 -12.40 11.13
C SER A 112 1.87 -12.96 10.02
N GLU A 113 1.61 -12.20 8.95
CA GLU A 113 0.75 -12.61 7.83
C GLU A 113 1.53 -13.29 6.69
N TYR A 114 2.85 -13.31 6.78
CA TYR A 114 3.70 -13.98 5.80
C TYR A 114 4.89 -14.67 6.47
N SER A 115 5.51 -15.57 5.73
CA SER A 115 6.72 -16.29 6.11
C SER A 115 7.91 -15.83 5.25
N PRO A 116 9.16 -15.84 5.76
CA PRO A 116 10.31 -15.33 5.02
C PRO A 116 10.52 -15.96 3.64
N ASP A 117 10.17 -17.24 3.47
CA ASP A 117 10.24 -17.97 2.19
C ASP A 117 9.27 -17.41 1.13
N GLN A 118 8.18 -16.76 1.54
CA GLN A 118 7.27 -16.09 0.63
C GLN A 118 7.86 -14.81 0.03
N LEU A 119 8.96 -14.26 0.57
CA LEU A 119 9.60 -13.07 -0.02
C LEU A 119 10.09 -13.36 -1.44
N ALA A 120 10.65 -14.53 -1.70
CA ALA A 120 11.06 -14.94 -3.05
C ALA A 120 9.84 -15.08 -3.98
N VAL A 121 8.73 -15.65 -3.48
CA VAL A 121 7.47 -15.80 -4.24
C VAL A 121 6.86 -14.44 -4.58
N TYR A 122 6.99 -13.46 -3.69
CA TYR A 122 6.56 -12.09 -3.93
C TYR A 122 7.57 -11.27 -4.75
N GLY A 123 8.67 -11.88 -5.21
CA GLY A 123 9.72 -11.21 -5.97
C GLY A 123 10.47 -10.15 -5.15
N LEU A 124 10.53 -10.30 -3.84
CA LEU A 124 11.21 -9.39 -2.91
C LEU A 124 12.55 -9.95 -2.41
N ASP A 125 12.91 -11.17 -2.81
CA ASP A 125 14.20 -11.80 -2.52
C ASP A 125 14.70 -12.63 -3.72
N PRO A 126 15.50 -12.03 -4.62
CA PRO A 126 15.81 -10.60 -4.70
C PRO A 126 14.61 -9.75 -5.19
N PRO A 127 14.56 -8.44 -4.88
CA PRO A 127 13.62 -7.50 -5.49
C PRO A 127 13.78 -7.42 -7.01
N ARG A 128 12.68 -7.22 -7.74
CA ARG A 128 12.73 -6.91 -9.19
C ARG A 128 13.47 -5.61 -9.47
N PHE A 129 13.27 -4.60 -8.63
CA PHE A 129 14.08 -3.39 -8.63
C PHE A 129 14.08 -2.75 -7.24
N VAL A 130 15.00 -1.82 -7.04
CA VAL A 130 15.20 -1.09 -5.80
C VAL A 130 15.27 0.40 -6.09
N LEU A 131 14.59 1.19 -5.27
CA LEU A 131 14.73 2.64 -5.21
C LEU A 131 15.44 3.01 -3.92
N ALA A 132 16.54 3.75 -4.01
CA ALA A 132 17.18 4.41 -2.88
C ALA A 132 17.06 5.93 -3.04
N ILE A 133 16.40 6.58 -2.09
CA ILE A 133 16.02 7.99 -2.16
C ILE A 133 16.71 8.74 -1.01
N ALA A 134 17.29 9.90 -1.30
CA ALA A 134 17.88 10.78 -0.31
C ALA A 134 17.40 12.23 -0.45
N GLU A 135 17.08 12.86 0.68
CA GLU A 135 16.70 14.26 0.77
C GLU A 135 17.90 15.18 1.07
N THR A 136 17.77 16.48 0.77
CA THR A 136 18.75 17.54 1.11
C THR A 136 19.00 17.76 2.61
N GLY A 137 18.42 16.94 3.50
CA GLY A 137 18.64 16.96 4.95
C GLY A 137 19.15 15.63 5.53
N GLY A 138 19.53 14.66 4.69
CA GLY A 138 20.09 13.37 5.10
C GLY A 138 19.07 12.28 5.44
N ASN A 139 17.76 12.58 5.38
CA ASN A 139 16.73 11.54 5.43
C ASN A 139 16.82 10.66 4.18
N THR A 140 16.77 9.34 4.38
CA THR A 140 16.89 8.36 3.30
C THR A 140 15.85 7.27 3.42
N ALA A 141 15.41 6.75 2.28
CA ALA A 141 14.51 5.61 2.20
C ALA A 141 15.00 4.64 1.13
N ARG A 142 14.90 3.33 1.40
CA ARG A 142 15.18 2.29 0.42
C ARG A 142 13.98 1.37 0.29
N LEU A 143 13.51 1.16 -0.92
CA LEU A 143 12.31 0.38 -1.23
C LEU A 143 12.67 -0.71 -2.23
N GLY A 144 12.30 -1.95 -1.90
CA GLY A 144 12.37 -3.07 -2.85
C GLY A 144 11.00 -3.31 -3.45
N PHE A 145 10.91 -3.33 -4.77
CA PHE A 145 9.71 -3.62 -5.53
C PHE A 145 9.78 -5.05 -6.05
N GLY A 146 8.70 -5.80 -5.81
CA GLY A 146 8.59 -7.20 -6.21
C GLY A 146 7.62 -7.43 -7.34
N GLU A 147 6.97 -8.59 -7.33
CA GLU A 147 6.00 -8.97 -8.33
C GLU A 147 4.68 -8.20 -8.19
N ALA A 148 3.96 -8.09 -9.30
CA ALA A 148 2.56 -7.71 -9.27
C ALA A 148 1.74 -8.80 -8.57
N THR A 149 0.67 -8.40 -7.89
CA THR A 149 -0.30 -9.36 -7.35
C THR A 149 -0.95 -10.14 -8.50
N PRO A 150 -1.45 -11.35 -8.27
CA PRO A 150 -2.14 -12.12 -9.32
C PRO A 150 -3.34 -11.39 -9.95
N ALA A 151 -3.99 -10.49 -9.21
CA ALA A 151 -5.07 -9.64 -9.71
C ALA A 151 -4.57 -8.50 -10.62
N GLY A 152 -3.26 -8.28 -10.71
CA GLY A 152 -2.61 -7.32 -11.60
C GLY A 152 -2.83 -5.85 -11.25
N ASN A 153 -3.41 -5.55 -10.08
CA ASN A 153 -3.81 -4.19 -9.69
C ASN A 153 -2.96 -3.59 -8.56
N ALA A 154 -2.03 -4.37 -8.01
CA ALA A 154 -1.11 -3.95 -6.98
C ALA A 154 0.25 -4.62 -7.18
N GLN A 155 1.27 -4.12 -6.51
CA GLN A 155 2.62 -4.68 -6.49
C GLN A 155 3.09 -4.83 -5.05
N TYR A 156 3.81 -5.91 -4.76
CA TYR A 156 4.44 -6.11 -3.47
C TYR A 156 5.64 -5.18 -3.32
N VAL A 157 5.70 -4.44 -2.22
CA VAL A 157 6.78 -3.51 -1.91
C VAL A 157 7.23 -3.72 -0.46
N ARG A 158 8.54 -3.74 -0.25
CA ARG A 158 9.15 -3.69 1.08
C ARG A 158 9.88 -2.37 1.28
N ILE A 159 9.71 -1.74 2.44
CA ILE A 159 10.59 -0.64 2.86
C ILE A 159 11.66 -1.25 3.75
N ILE A 160 12.93 -1.07 3.39
CA ILE A 160 14.05 -1.61 4.16
C ILE A 160 14.06 -0.98 5.57
N GLY A 161 14.18 -1.81 6.59
CA GLY A 161 14.08 -1.41 8.00
C GLY A 161 12.66 -1.50 8.57
N ARG A 162 11.66 -1.89 7.77
CA ARG A 162 10.30 -2.18 8.22
C ARG A 162 9.95 -3.65 8.01
N PRO A 163 9.28 -4.31 8.96
CA PRO A 163 8.91 -5.71 8.83
C PRO A 163 7.62 -5.92 8.01
N GLU A 164 6.85 -4.88 7.72
CA GLU A 164 5.63 -4.97 6.91
C GLU A 164 5.92 -5.07 5.41
N LEU A 165 5.00 -5.73 4.69
CA LEU A 165 4.92 -5.65 3.24
C LEU A 165 3.74 -4.77 2.83
N TYR A 166 3.93 -4.00 1.79
CA TYR A 166 2.94 -3.06 1.27
C TYR A 166 2.46 -3.56 -0.09
N LEU A 167 1.15 -3.54 -0.32
CA LEU A 167 0.56 -3.73 -1.64
C LEU A 167 0.20 -2.35 -2.17
N LEU A 168 1.10 -1.77 -2.96
CA LEU A 168 0.89 -0.46 -3.57
C LEU A 168 0.16 -0.59 -4.91
N PRO A 169 -0.57 0.43 -5.38
CA PRO A 169 -1.12 0.46 -6.73
C PRO A 169 -0.03 0.14 -7.77
N ARG A 170 -0.36 -0.68 -8.76
CA ARG A 170 0.60 -1.15 -9.77
C ARG A 170 1.23 0.01 -10.55
N ASP A 171 0.42 1.00 -10.91
CA ASP A 171 0.84 2.18 -11.68
C ASP A 171 2.04 2.89 -11.02
N LEU A 172 2.19 2.83 -9.69
CA LEU A 172 3.34 3.42 -9.01
C LEU A 172 4.66 2.79 -9.45
N GLY A 173 4.70 1.47 -9.57
CA GLY A 173 5.91 0.75 -9.98
C GLY A 173 6.18 0.84 -11.49
N GLU A 174 5.15 1.05 -12.30
CA GLU A 174 5.28 1.22 -13.75
C GLU A 174 5.84 2.59 -14.16
N GLU A 175 5.88 3.54 -13.22
CA GLU A 175 6.47 4.87 -13.42
C GLU A 175 8.00 4.88 -13.32
N TRP A 176 8.62 3.76 -12.93
CA TRP A 176 10.06 3.58 -12.78
C TRP A 176 10.62 2.55 -13.75
#